data_AF-A0A163HE85-F1
#
_entry.id   AF-A0A163HE85-F1
#
_cell.length_a   1.000
_cell.length_b   1.000
_cell.length_c   1.000
_cell.angle_alpha   90.00
_cell.angle_beta   90.00
_cell.angle_gamma   90.00
#
_symmetry.space_group_name_H-M   'P 1'
#
loop_
_entity.id
_entity.type
_entity.pdbx_description
1 polymer ?
#
loop_
_entity_poly.entity_id
_entity_poly.type
_entity_poly.pdbx_seq_one_letter_code
_entity_poly.pdbx_strand_id
1 'polypeptide(L)'
;MSDTTTETTGQRRLRQAREALAAQRAKQAGAPSNAEEDAPRVLVPGETFHALADGLTIGRSSEPWSTLPAIITRRGETYTADEQMIAAAVNRRGEPGWTATVHDEAAQLRRWGRVYLAPGPAPEGMEAWTPGSPEWSIARERARADAHAQPTADERAAALAEVQRRFGDAPVTSVTLNAAPNPSIQAAAEQADRLAARAGGR
;
A
#
# COMPACT_ATOMS: atom_id res chain seq x y z
N MET A 1 -18.78 70.21 -15.16
CA MET A 1 -19.43 69.84 -13.87
C MET A 1 -19.04 68.41 -13.60
N SER A 2 -18.15 68.19 -12.64
CA SER A 2 -17.65 66.85 -12.31
C SER A 2 -18.57 66.23 -11.27
N ASP A 3 -19.37 65.25 -11.66
CA ASP A 3 -20.19 64.45 -10.76
C ASP A 3 -19.28 63.52 -9.94
N THR A 4 -18.85 63.99 -8.76
CA THR A 4 -18.23 63.13 -7.74
C THR A 4 -19.32 62.46 -6.93
N THR A 5 -19.90 61.40 -7.49
CA THR A 5 -20.80 60.50 -6.74
C THR A 5 -20.00 59.83 -5.63
N THR A 6 -20.25 60.24 -4.38
CA THR A 6 -19.61 59.68 -3.18
C THR A 6 -19.99 58.21 -3.02
N GLU A 7 -19.09 57.32 -3.42
CA GLU A 7 -19.26 55.87 -3.26
C GLU A 7 -19.30 55.48 -1.78
N THR A 8 -20.32 54.71 -1.41
CA THR A 8 -20.50 54.21 -0.04
C THR A 8 -19.43 53.18 0.32
N THR A 9 -19.15 53.02 1.62
CA THR A 9 -18.19 52.01 2.13
C THR A 9 -18.52 50.59 1.66
N GLY A 10 -19.82 50.26 1.52
CA GLY A 10 -20.26 48.95 1.03
C GLY A 10 -19.91 48.70 -0.44
N GLN A 11 -20.13 49.70 -1.30
CA GLN A 11 -19.78 49.62 -2.73
C GLN A 11 -18.27 49.44 -2.94
N ARG A 12 -17.45 50.15 -2.14
CA ARG A 12 -15.99 50.03 -2.17
C ARG A 12 -15.51 48.61 -1.82
N ARG A 13 -16.09 47.99 -0.79
CA ARG A 13 -15.76 46.60 -0.39
C ARG A 13 -16.16 45.59 -1.44
N LEU A 14 -17.35 45.75 -2.05
CA LEU A 14 -17.83 44.85 -3.10
C LEU A 14 -16.94 44.92 -4.34
N ARG A 15 -16.49 46.13 -4.72
CA ARG A 15 -15.56 46.35 -5.82
C ARG A 15 -14.21 45.70 -5.55
N GLN A 16 -13.62 45.90 -4.37
CA GLN A 16 -12.37 45.25 -3.96
C GLN A 16 -12.47 43.72 -3.95
N ALA A 17 -13.60 43.16 -3.46
CA ALA A 17 -13.82 41.72 -3.48
C ALA A 17 -13.89 41.16 -4.91
N ARG A 18 -14.55 41.87 -5.83
CA ARG A 18 -14.62 41.50 -7.25
C ARG A 18 -13.25 41.59 -7.92
N GLU A 19 -12.49 42.65 -7.65
CA GLU A 19 -11.12 42.83 -8.16
C GLU A 19 -10.19 41.72 -7.63
N ALA A 20 -10.29 41.37 -6.35
CA ALA A 20 -9.50 40.28 -5.77
C ALA A 20 -9.83 38.92 -6.38
N LEU A 21 -11.12 38.63 -6.59
CA LEU A 21 -11.57 37.40 -7.22
C LEU A 21 -11.17 37.35 -8.71
N ALA A 22 -11.26 38.47 -9.42
CA ALA A 22 -10.79 38.60 -10.79
C ALA A 22 -9.27 38.40 -10.89
N ALA A 23 -8.49 38.95 -9.96
CA ALA A 23 -7.04 38.75 -9.90
C ALA A 23 -6.66 37.30 -9.59
N GLN A 24 -7.40 36.61 -8.71
CA GLN A 24 -7.20 35.18 -8.47
C GLN A 24 -7.50 34.34 -9.71
N ARG A 25 -8.60 34.62 -10.41
CA ARG A 25 -8.95 33.95 -11.68
C ARG A 25 -7.91 34.23 -12.77
N ALA A 26 -7.41 35.45 -12.87
CA ALA A 26 -6.36 35.81 -13.83
C ALA A 26 -5.04 35.09 -13.52
N LYS A 27 -4.67 34.93 -12.24
CA LYS A 27 -3.50 34.14 -11.83
C LYS A 27 -3.67 32.65 -12.14
N GLN A 28 -4.88 32.11 -12.04
CA GLN A 28 -5.18 30.73 -12.43
C GLN A 28 -5.23 30.53 -13.95
N ALA A 29 -5.68 31.54 -14.70
CA ALA A 29 -5.78 31.48 -16.17
C ALA A 29 -4.46 31.77 -16.90
N GLY A 30 -3.54 32.53 -16.27
CA GLY A 30 -2.25 32.91 -16.86
C GLY A 30 -1.09 31.97 -16.53
N ALA A 31 -1.28 31.00 -15.63
CA ALA A 31 -0.36 29.88 -15.54
C ALA A 31 -0.64 29.00 -16.77
N PRO A 32 0.34 28.75 -17.66
CA PRO A 32 0.18 27.75 -18.70
C PRO A 32 -0.07 26.43 -18.00
N SER A 33 -1.33 26.04 -17.91
CA SER A 33 -1.67 24.72 -17.45
C SER A 33 -1.25 23.80 -18.59
N ASN A 34 -0.25 22.96 -18.37
CA ASN A 34 -0.10 21.74 -19.15
C ASN A 34 -1.29 20.78 -18.86
N ALA A 35 -2.53 21.30 -18.76
CA ALA A 35 -3.71 20.55 -18.32
C ALA A 35 -4.28 19.64 -19.40
N GLU A 36 -3.88 19.80 -20.66
CA GLU A 36 -4.10 18.74 -21.67
C GLU A 36 -3.17 17.53 -21.45
N GLU A 37 -2.08 17.69 -20.69
CA GLU A 37 -1.20 16.60 -20.22
C GLU A 37 -1.64 15.97 -18.87
N ASP A 38 -2.64 16.54 -18.18
CA ASP A 38 -2.97 16.18 -16.78
C ASP A 38 -4.26 15.35 -16.63
N ALA A 39 -4.88 14.96 -17.75
CA ALA A 39 -5.92 13.93 -17.71
C ALA A 39 -5.26 12.60 -17.33
N PRO A 40 -5.71 11.90 -16.27
CA PRO A 40 -5.08 10.65 -15.85
C PRO A 40 -5.14 9.66 -17.00
N ARG A 41 -3.96 9.22 -17.47
CA ARG A 41 -3.85 8.25 -18.55
C ARG A 41 -4.62 6.99 -18.15
N VAL A 42 -5.65 6.68 -18.93
CA VAL A 42 -6.46 5.48 -18.75
C VAL A 42 -5.83 4.35 -19.54
N LEU A 43 -5.74 3.19 -18.91
CA LEU A 43 -5.23 1.98 -19.53
C LEU A 43 -6.14 1.54 -20.69
N VAL A 44 -5.55 1.16 -21.83
CA VAL A 44 -6.30 0.76 -23.05
C VAL A 44 -6.26 -0.77 -23.27
N PRO A 45 -7.21 -1.35 -24.02
CA PRO A 45 -7.20 -2.79 -24.29
C PRO A 45 -5.88 -3.24 -24.94
N GLY A 46 -5.33 -4.35 -24.46
CA GLY A 46 -4.06 -4.92 -24.90
C GLY A 46 -2.83 -4.39 -24.15
N GLU A 47 -2.94 -3.29 -23.39
CA GLU A 47 -1.85 -2.87 -22.51
C GLU A 47 -1.63 -3.87 -21.38
N THR A 48 -0.37 -4.01 -20.99
CA THR A 48 0.01 -4.83 -19.84
C THR A 48 0.21 -3.96 -18.61
N PHE A 49 -0.06 -4.55 -17.46
CA PHE A 49 0.26 -3.99 -16.15
C PHE A 49 0.64 -5.13 -15.22
N HIS A 50 1.34 -4.83 -14.14
CA HIS A 50 1.68 -5.82 -13.14
C HIS A 50 1.27 -5.35 -11.74
N ALA A 51 1.10 -6.32 -10.87
CA ALA A 51 0.76 -6.04 -9.48
C ALA A 51 2.03 -5.87 -8.64
N LEU A 52 2.13 -4.74 -7.96
CA LEU A 52 3.13 -4.46 -6.93
C LEU A 52 2.69 -5.01 -5.56
N ALA A 53 1.43 -5.41 -5.43
CA ALA A 53 0.85 -5.85 -4.16
C ALA A 53 -0.24 -6.91 -4.35
N ASP A 54 -0.35 -7.79 -3.36
CA ASP A 54 -1.43 -8.77 -3.28
C ASP A 54 -2.74 -8.15 -2.82
N GLY A 55 -3.85 -8.69 -3.34
CA GLY A 55 -5.17 -8.51 -2.74
C GLY A 55 -6.05 -7.42 -3.33
N LEU A 56 -5.64 -6.76 -4.44
CA LEU A 56 -6.58 -5.91 -5.17
C LEU A 56 -7.53 -6.80 -5.98
N THR A 57 -8.83 -6.60 -5.81
CA THR A 57 -9.84 -7.31 -6.60
C THR A 57 -10.18 -6.52 -7.86
N ILE A 58 -9.93 -7.10 -9.02
CA ILE A 58 -10.25 -6.54 -10.33
C ILE A 58 -11.46 -7.27 -10.91
N GLY A 59 -12.55 -6.53 -11.13
CA GLY A 59 -13.73 -7.04 -11.82
C GLY A 59 -13.43 -7.30 -13.30
N ARG A 60 -13.88 -8.44 -13.82
CA ARG A 60 -13.70 -8.82 -15.23
C ARG A 60 -14.89 -8.50 -16.13
N SER A 61 -16.07 -8.27 -15.55
CA SER A 61 -17.28 -7.97 -16.31
C SER A 61 -18.19 -7.06 -15.50
N SER A 62 -18.89 -6.17 -16.21
CA SER A 62 -19.99 -5.36 -15.68
C SER A 62 -21.35 -6.02 -15.83
N GLU A 63 -21.43 -7.17 -16.51
CA GLU A 63 -22.70 -7.86 -16.76
C GLU A 63 -23.19 -8.55 -15.47
N PRO A 64 -24.47 -8.37 -15.10
CA PRO A 64 -25.01 -8.91 -13.85
C PRO A 64 -25.03 -10.45 -13.78
N TRP A 65 -24.89 -11.13 -14.92
CA TRP A 65 -24.91 -12.59 -15.04
C TRP A 65 -23.57 -13.18 -15.50
N SER A 66 -22.49 -12.39 -15.47
CA SER A 66 -21.18 -12.90 -15.86
C SER A 66 -20.72 -13.98 -14.89
N THR A 67 -20.26 -15.10 -15.44
CA THR A 67 -19.61 -16.18 -14.68
C THR A 67 -18.10 -15.97 -14.54
N LEU A 68 -17.56 -14.89 -15.11
CA LEU A 68 -16.13 -14.60 -15.02
C LEU A 68 -15.78 -14.17 -13.59
N PRO A 69 -14.94 -14.93 -12.87
CA PRO A 69 -14.56 -14.57 -11.52
C PRO A 69 -13.73 -13.29 -11.53
N ALA A 70 -13.84 -12.51 -10.45
CA ALA A 70 -12.93 -11.41 -10.22
C ALA A 70 -11.49 -11.93 -10.06
N ILE A 71 -10.52 -11.15 -10.55
CA ILE A 71 -9.11 -11.45 -10.39
C ILE A 71 -8.66 -10.85 -9.06
N ILE A 72 -8.04 -11.67 -8.20
CA ILE A 72 -7.33 -11.16 -7.03
C ILE A 72 -5.86 -11.03 -7.43
N THR A 73 -5.35 -9.81 -7.43
CA THR A 73 -3.97 -9.57 -7.86
C THR A 73 -2.98 -10.27 -6.96
N ARG A 74 -1.91 -10.79 -7.56
CA ARG A 74 -0.73 -11.30 -6.86
C ARG A 74 0.51 -10.53 -7.26
N ARG A 75 1.33 -10.15 -6.29
CA ARG A 75 2.56 -9.39 -6.54
C ARG A 75 3.44 -10.12 -7.56
N GLY A 76 4.00 -9.39 -8.51
CA GLY A 76 4.84 -9.93 -9.57
C GLY A 76 4.07 -10.57 -10.74
N GLU A 77 2.75 -10.77 -10.63
CA GLU A 77 1.95 -11.20 -11.78
C GLU A 77 1.75 -10.05 -12.76
N THR A 78 1.84 -10.38 -14.05
CA THR A 78 1.51 -9.50 -15.17
C THR A 78 0.15 -9.87 -15.72
N TYR A 79 -0.67 -8.85 -15.99
CA TYR A 79 -1.98 -8.97 -16.58
C TYR A 79 -2.03 -8.15 -17.87
N THR A 80 -2.81 -8.63 -18.83
CA THR A 80 -3.18 -7.86 -20.03
C THR A 80 -4.59 -7.36 -19.84
N ALA A 81 -4.80 -6.05 -19.97
CA ALA A 81 -6.15 -5.51 -19.87
C ALA A 81 -6.96 -5.86 -21.12
N ASP A 82 -8.06 -6.55 -20.90
CA ASP A 82 -9.07 -6.76 -21.93
C ASP A 82 -10.14 -5.65 -21.86
N GLU A 83 -10.93 -5.54 -22.93
CA GLU A 83 -12.00 -4.53 -23.03
C GLU A 83 -13.05 -4.70 -21.92
N GLN A 84 -13.35 -5.94 -21.52
CA GLN A 84 -14.37 -6.25 -20.51
C GLN A 84 -13.93 -5.81 -19.11
N MET A 85 -12.65 -6.00 -18.77
CA MET A 85 -12.02 -5.52 -17.54
C MET A 85 -12.06 -3.99 -17.45
N ILE A 86 -11.78 -3.31 -18.57
CA ILE A 86 -11.81 -1.85 -18.63
C ILE A 86 -13.26 -1.33 -18.48
N ALA A 87 -14.21 -1.93 -19.18
CA ALA A 87 -15.63 -1.60 -19.03
C ALA A 87 -16.14 -1.85 -17.60
N ALA A 88 -15.74 -2.96 -16.98
CA ALA A 88 -16.07 -3.30 -15.60
C ALA A 88 -15.44 -2.34 -14.56
N ALA A 89 -14.37 -1.64 -14.93
CA ALA A 89 -13.72 -0.68 -14.06
C ALA A 89 -14.46 0.66 -13.97
N VAL A 90 -15.43 0.93 -14.85
CA VAL A 90 -16.17 2.20 -14.88
C VAL A 90 -17.19 2.23 -13.74
N ASN A 91 -17.19 3.32 -12.97
CA ASN A 91 -18.11 3.48 -11.85
C ASN A 91 -19.51 3.94 -12.33
N ARG A 92 -20.47 4.05 -11.40
CA ARG A 92 -21.85 4.48 -11.70
C ARG A 92 -21.97 5.89 -12.31
N ARG A 93 -20.92 6.72 -12.22
CA ARG A 93 -20.86 8.08 -12.79
C ARG A 93 -20.21 8.11 -14.17
N GLY A 94 -19.77 6.95 -14.70
CA GLY A 94 -19.02 6.88 -15.95
C GLY A 94 -17.53 7.20 -15.78
N GLU A 95 -17.02 7.35 -14.55
CA GLU A 95 -15.61 7.67 -14.32
C GLU A 95 -14.78 6.37 -14.29
N PRO A 96 -13.56 6.37 -14.87
CA PRO A 96 -12.67 5.22 -14.84
C PRO A 96 -12.22 4.91 -13.40
N GLY A 97 -12.33 3.65 -12.99
CA GLY A 97 -11.99 3.19 -11.66
C GLY A 97 -10.49 2.99 -11.47
N TRP A 98 -10.05 1.73 -11.40
CA TRP A 98 -8.63 1.41 -11.20
C TRP A 98 -7.79 1.68 -12.46
N THR A 99 -8.41 1.64 -13.64
CA THR A 99 -7.75 1.82 -14.95
C THR A 99 -7.12 3.20 -15.14
N ALA A 100 -7.66 4.25 -14.51
CA ALA A 100 -7.07 5.59 -14.50
C ALA A 100 -5.94 5.75 -13.48
N THR A 101 -5.82 4.82 -12.52
CA THR A 101 -4.83 4.91 -11.44
C THR A 101 -3.55 4.13 -11.72
N VAL A 102 -3.52 3.27 -12.75
CA VAL A 102 -2.33 2.45 -13.06
C VAL A 102 -1.11 3.31 -13.38
N HIS A 103 -1.32 4.45 -14.04
CA HIS A 103 -0.26 5.41 -14.38
C HIS A 103 -0.09 6.54 -13.34
N ASP A 104 -0.86 6.54 -12.24
CA ASP A 104 -0.82 7.57 -11.19
C ASP A 104 -0.68 6.91 -9.81
N GLU A 105 0.58 6.72 -9.38
CA GLU A 105 0.91 6.20 -8.05
C GLU A 105 0.32 7.05 -6.92
N ALA A 106 0.28 8.38 -7.08
CA ALA A 106 -0.25 9.29 -6.07
C ALA A 106 -1.76 9.10 -5.90
N ALA A 107 -2.51 8.84 -6.98
CA ALA A 107 -3.92 8.48 -6.90
C ALA A 107 -4.13 7.14 -6.18
N GLN A 108 -3.29 6.13 -6.43
CA GLN A 108 -3.37 4.85 -5.72
C GLN A 108 -3.10 5.02 -4.22
N LEU A 109 -2.07 5.80 -3.85
CA LEU A 109 -1.77 6.12 -2.45
C LEU A 109 -2.92 6.87 -1.78
N ARG A 110 -3.51 7.88 -2.42
CA ARG A 110 -4.68 8.59 -1.89
C ARG A 110 -5.89 7.67 -1.71
N ARG A 111 -6.11 6.73 -2.64
CA ARG A 111 -7.29 5.87 -2.66
C ARG A 111 -7.19 4.66 -1.73
N TRP A 112 -6.02 4.02 -1.66
CA TRP A 112 -5.82 2.74 -0.99
C TRP A 112 -4.74 2.75 0.09
N GLY A 113 -3.99 3.85 0.23
CA GLY A 113 -2.86 3.94 1.16
C GLY A 113 -1.61 3.16 0.71
N ARG A 114 -1.64 2.52 -0.46
CA ARG A 114 -0.52 1.80 -1.07
C ARG A 114 -0.67 1.71 -2.58
N VAL A 115 0.44 1.52 -3.28
CA VAL A 115 0.45 1.27 -4.73
C VAL A 115 0.23 -0.21 -4.98
N TYR A 116 -0.76 -0.54 -5.80
CA TYR A 116 -1.12 -1.90 -6.16
C TYR A 116 -0.69 -2.30 -7.56
N LEU A 117 -0.77 -1.37 -8.50
CA LEU A 117 -0.58 -1.64 -9.93
C LEU A 117 0.49 -0.71 -10.48
N ALA A 118 1.26 -1.20 -11.43
CA ALA A 118 2.17 -0.41 -12.25
C ALA A 118 2.06 -0.81 -13.72
N PRO A 119 2.29 0.11 -14.66
CA PRO A 119 2.15 -0.19 -16.08
C PRO A 119 3.30 -1.09 -16.57
N GLY A 120 3.02 -1.84 -17.64
CA GLY A 120 3.98 -2.75 -18.26
C GLY A 120 4.13 -4.10 -17.53
N PRO A 121 4.98 -4.99 -18.07
CA PRO A 121 5.24 -6.29 -17.47
C PRO A 121 5.97 -6.15 -16.14
N ALA A 122 5.82 -7.17 -15.28
CA ALA A 122 6.58 -7.26 -14.04
C ALA A 122 8.09 -7.30 -14.36
N PRO A 123 8.92 -6.51 -13.64
CA PRO A 123 10.36 -6.58 -13.77
C PRO A 123 10.90 -7.99 -13.55
N GLU A 124 11.93 -8.36 -14.30
CA GLU A 124 12.59 -9.65 -14.13
C GLU A 124 13.16 -9.78 -12.70
N GLY A 125 12.93 -10.92 -12.07
CA GLY A 125 13.34 -11.18 -10.69
C GLY A 125 12.47 -10.52 -9.62
N MET A 126 11.34 -9.90 -9.97
CA MET A 126 10.38 -9.44 -8.96
C MET A 126 9.85 -10.62 -8.14
N GLU A 127 10.12 -10.60 -6.84
CA GLU A 127 9.61 -11.60 -5.92
C GLU A 127 8.09 -11.50 -5.79
N ALA A 128 7.42 -12.65 -5.82
CA ALA A 128 5.96 -12.76 -5.69
C ALA A 128 5.44 -12.58 -4.25
N TRP A 129 6.32 -12.20 -3.33
CA TRP A 129 6.03 -12.05 -1.91
C TRP A 129 6.61 -10.75 -1.37
N THR A 130 6.16 -10.37 -0.18
CA THR A 130 6.71 -9.23 0.57
C THR A 130 7.31 -9.76 1.88
N PRO A 131 8.48 -9.27 2.33
CA PRO A 131 9.06 -9.68 3.61
C PRO A 131 8.03 -9.63 4.74
N GLY A 132 7.92 -10.73 5.49
CA GLY A 132 6.96 -10.90 6.57
C GLY A 132 5.57 -11.40 6.16
N SER A 133 5.26 -11.54 4.87
CA SER A 133 3.99 -12.16 4.44
C SER A 133 3.98 -13.68 4.67
N PRO A 134 2.79 -14.33 4.69
CA PRO A 134 2.70 -15.78 4.71
C PRO A 134 3.42 -16.43 3.53
N GLU A 135 3.29 -15.87 2.33
CA GLU A 135 3.95 -16.34 1.11
C GLU A 135 5.48 -16.24 1.22
N TRP A 136 5.99 -15.15 1.81
CA TRP A 136 7.42 -15.02 2.12
C TRP A 136 7.90 -16.12 3.06
N SER A 137 7.13 -16.42 4.11
CA SER A 137 7.47 -17.48 5.07
C SER A 137 7.50 -18.84 4.41
N ILE A 138 6.53 -19.14 3.53
CA ILE A 138 6.47 -20.37 2.75
C ILE A 138 7.66 -20.46 1.80
N ALA A 139 7.98 -19.38 1.08
CA ALA A 139 9.11 -19.33 0.15
C ALA A 139 10.44 -19.55 0.87
N ARG A 140 10.62 -18.92 2.05
CA ARG A 140 11.79 -19.08 2.90
C ARG A 140 11.95 -20.52 3.39
N GLU A 141 10.88 -21.14 3.90
CA GLU A 141 10.97 -22.52 4.41
C GLU A 141 11.23 -23.53 3.28
N ARG A 142 10.67 -23.31 2.07
CA ARG A 142 11.02 -24.11 0.89
C ARG A 142 12.50 -23.98 0.55
N ALA A 143 13.00 -22.75 0.41
CA ALA A 143 14.41 -22.50 0.09
C ALA A 143 15.36 -23.10 1.14
N ARG A 144 14.96 -23.05 2.42
CA ARG A 144 15.69 -23.68 3.52
C ARG A 144 15.67 -25.21 3.42
N ALA A 145 14.53 -25.81 3.10
CA ALA A 145 14.42 -27.26 2.89
C ALA A 145 15.31 -27.70 1.72
N ASP A 146 15.31 -26.95 0.62
CA ASP A 146 16.17 -27.19 -0.55
C ASP A 146 17.65 -27.07 -0.19
N ALA A 147 18.01 -26.08 0.63
CA ALA A 147 19.37 -25.93 1.14
C ALA A 147 19.81 -27.14 2.01
N HIS A 148 18.91 -27.65 2.86
CA HIS A 148 19.20 -28.85 3.66
C HIS A 148 19.27 -30.15 2.83
N ALA A 149 18.64 -30.18 1.66
CA ALA A 149 18.70 -31.31 0.74
C ALA A 149 20.02 -31.40 -0.03
N GLN A 150 20.91 -30.40 0.09
CA GLN A 150 22.22 -30.43 -0.58
C GLN A 150 23.07 -31.63 -0.14
N PRO A 151 23.76 -32.33 -1.08
CA PRO A 151 24.49 -33.57 -0.80
C PRO A 151 25.65 -33.38 0.16
N THR A 152 26.42 -32.30 -0.01
CA THR A 152 27.64 -32.05 0.77
C THR A 152 27.40 -31.02 1.88
N ALA A 153 28.25 -31.05 2.91
CA ALA A 153 28.18 -30.09 4.01
C ALA A 153 28.50 -28.66 3.56
N ASP A 154 29.47 -28.49 2.64
CA ASP A 154 29.89 -27.18 2.14
C ASP A 154 28.83 -26.53 1.24
N GLU A 155 28.21 -27.30 0.32
CA GLU A 155 27.10 -26.80 -0.51
C GLU A 155 25.89 -26.42 0.33
N ARG A 156 25.57 -27.23 1.35
CA ARG A 156 24.52 -26.93 2.32
C ARG A 156 24.79 -25.64 3.08
N ALA A 157 26.02 -25.44 3.56
CA ALA A 157 26.41 -24.22 4.27
C ALA A 157 26.30 -22.99 3.36
N ALA A 158 26.77 -23.08 2.11
CA ALA A 158 26.65 -22.01 1.13
C ALA A 158 25.18 -21.70 0.78
N ALA A 159 24.35 -22.72 0.58
CA ALA A 159 22.92 -22.55 0.30
C ALA A 159 22.18 -21.92 1.48
N LEU A 160 22.49 -22.31 2.72
CA LEU A 160 21.90 -21.69 3.91
C LEU A 160 22.34 -20.22 4.07
N ALA A 161 23.59 -19.90 3.75
CA ALA A 161 24.06 -18.51 3.74
C ALA A 161 23.33 -17.67 2.69
N GLU A 162 23.03 -18.24 1.52
CA GLU A 162 22.23 -17.58 0.48
C GLU A 162 20.77 -17.36 0.91
N VAL A 163 20.15 -18.36 1.56
CA VAL A 163 18.81 -18.20 2.14
C VAL A 163 18.80 -17.06 3.16
N GLN A 164 19.82 -17.01 4.05
CA GLN A 164 19.95 -15.93 5.02
C GLN A 164 20.15 -14.57 4.35
N ARG A 165 20.93 -14.49 3.25
CA ARG A 165 21.14 -13.25 2.49
C ARG A 165 19.86 -12.76 1.82
N ARG A 166 19.06 -13.66 1.22
CA ARG A 166 17.85 -13.32 0.46
C ARG A 166 16.65 -13.02 1.36
N PHE A 167 16.46 -13.79 2.41
CA PHE A 167 15.28 -13.69 3.27
C PHE A 167 15.57 -12.90 4.56
N GLY A 168 16.81 -12.86 5.05
CA GLY A 168 17.15 -12.30 6.35
C GLY A 168 16.92 -13.28 7.50
N ASP A 169 16.98 -12.75 8.73
CA ASP A 169 16.85 -13.55 9.95
C ASP A 169 15.49 -14.26 10.04
N ALA A 170 15.49 -15.43 10.68
CA ALA A 170 14.25 -16.11 11.01
C ALA A 170 13.39 -15.19 11.90
N PRO A 171 12.10 -14.98 11.58
CA PRO A 171 11.22 -14.28 12.48
C PRO A 171 11.21 -15.05 13.80
N VAL A 172 11.40 -14.34 14.90
CA VAL A 172 11.42 -14.95 16.23
C VAL A 172 9.99 -15.39 16.55
N THR A 173 9.68 -16.66 16.33
CA THR A 173 8.32 -17.21 16.54
C THR A 173 7.95 -17.33 18.01
N SER A 174 8.93 -17.27 18.91
CA SER A 174 8.73 -17.21 20.35
C SER A 174 8.94 -15.78 20.84
N VAL A 175 7.90 -14.95 20.73
CA VAL A 175 7.75 -13.84 21.67
C VAL A 175 7.15 -14.46 22.93
N THR A 176 7.98 -14.65 23.95
CA THR A 176 7.47 -15.11 25.25
C THR A 176 6.57 -14.00 25.79
N LEU A 177 5.25 -14.14 25.60
CA LEU A 177 4.23 -13.17 26.04
C LEU A 177 4.16 -13.05 27.57
N ASN A 178 4.88 -13.88 28.31
CA ASN A 178 5.03 -13.79 29.76
C ASN A 178 6.32 -13.07 30.13
N ALA A 179 6.30 -11.73 30.04
CA ALA A 179 7.11 -10.89 30.92
C ALA A 179 6.46 -10.75 32.32
N ALA A 180 5.32 -11.41 32.56
CA ALA A 180 4.80 -11.57 33.90
C ALA A 180 5.81 -12.41 34.72
N PRO A 181 6.33 -11.90 35.84
CA PRO A 181 7.15 -12.70 36.75
C PRO A 181 6.41 -14.00 37.06
N ASN A 182 7.11 -15.13 37.01
CA ASN A 182 6.52 -16.40 37.38
C ASN A 182 5.87 -16.25 38.77
N PRO A 183 4.55 -16.50 38.94
CA PRO A 183 3.87 -16.30 40.21
C PRO A 183 4.51 -17.13 41.35
N SER A 184 5.23 -18.21 41.03
CA SER A 184 6.01 -18.96 42.03
C SER A 184 7.19 -18.19 42.60
N ILE A 185 7.85 -17.34 41.79
CA ILE A 185 8.96 -16.48 42.24
C ILE A 185 8.43 -15.39 43.16
N GLN A 186 7.27 -14.79 42.83
CA GLN A 186 6.60 -13.82 43.71
C GLN A 186 6.18 -14.47 45.02
N ALA A 187 5.52 -15.62 44.98
CA ALA A 187 5.07 -16.34 46.18
C ALA A 187 6.25 -16.77 47.08
N ALA A 188 7.38 -17.17 46.49
CA ALA A 188 8.59 -17.52 47.24
C ALA A 188 9.21 -16.30 47.94
N ALA A 189 9.26 -15.14 47.28
CA ALA A 189 9.73 -13.89 47.88
C ALA A 189 8.83 -13.47 49.07
N GLU A 190 7.50 -13.50 48.89
CA GLU A 190 6.54 -13.19 49.95
C GLU A 190 6.63 -14.15 51.14
N GLN A 191 6.96 -15.43 50.90
CA GLN A 191 7.18 -16.40 51.97
C GLN A 191 8.50 -16.13 52.72
N ALA A 192 9.57 -15.78 52.01
CA ALA A 192 10.83 -15.41 52.62
C ALA A 192 10.69 -14.17 53.52
N ASP A 193 9.98 -13.14 53.05
CA ASP A 193 9.70 -11.92 53.83
C ASP A 193 8.88 -12.23 55.10
N ARG A 194 7.87 -13.10 54.99
CA ARG A 194 7.09 -13.56 56.16
C ARG A 194 7.94 -14.31 57.18
N LEU A 195 8.89 -15.12 56.74
CA LEU A 195 9.79 -15.86 57.63
C LEU A 195 10.79 -14.92 58.31
N ALA A 196 11.36 -13.96 57.57
CA ALA A 196 12.27 -12.96 58.11
C ALA A 196 11.58 -12.07 59.16
N ALA A 197 10.35 -11.60 58.89
CA ALA A 197 9.56 -10.82 59.83
C ALA A 197 9.25 -11.59 61.13
N ARG A 198 9.03 -12.91 61.04
CA ARG A 198 8.84 -13.77 62.23
C ARG A 198 10.13 -13.98 63.03
N ALA A 199 11.29 -13.96 62.38
CA ALA A 199 12.58 -14.19 63.04
C ALA A 199 13.09 -12.95 63.80
N GLY A 200 12.78 -11.74 63.34
CA GLY A 200 13.27 -10.48 63.94
C GLY A 200 12.45 -9.90 65.11
N GLY A 201 11.34 -10.52 65.49
CA GLY A 201 10.42 -10.02 66.53
C GLY A 201 10.63 -10.61 67.93
N ARG A 202 11.83 -11.07 68.26
CA ARG A 202 12.17 -11.62 69.60
C ARG A 202 13.14 -10.72 70.36
#